data_AF-A0A2P2CH79-F1
#
_entry.id   AF-A0A2P2CH79-F1
#
_cell.length_a   1.000
_cell.length_b   1.000
_cell.length_c   1.000
_cell.angle_alpha   90.00
_cell.angle_beta   90.00
_cell.angle_gamma   90.00
#
_symmetry.space_group_name_H-M   'P 1'
#
loop_
_entity.id
_entity.type
_entity.pdbx_description
1 polymer ?
#
loop_
_entity_poly.entity_id
_entity_poly.type
_entity_poly.pdbx_seq_one_letter_code
_entity_poly.pdbx_strand_id
1 'polypeptide(L)'
;MKRAKFAAGLLLVALSVTACGGSDEPKATSAPEKASVKEFCTTFQDMSEEESGKKVADMLSEVGTPEDIPAEARQGFEVLIDKIADLDSDPSEDELTALSKDLSAGDLKDVTAFLTYAATTCG
;
A
#
# COMPACT_ATOMS: atom_id res chain seq x y z
N MET A 1 36.57 40.90 0.61
CA MET A 1 35.49 40.61 -0.36
C MET A 1 35.37 39.09 -0.43
N LYS A 2 34.23 38.40 -0.32
CA LYS A 2 32.80 38.70 -0.34
C LYS A 2 32.12 37.57 0.46
N ARG A 3 31.21 37.89 1.40
CA ARG A 3 30.26 36.90 1.94
C ARG A 3 29.10 36.80 0.96
N ALA A 4 28.69 35.60 0.58
CA ALA A 4 27.43 35.36 -0.12
C ALA A 4 26.56 34.43 0.73
N LYS A 5 25.49 35.00 1.27
CA LYS A 5 24.29 34.30 1.77
C LYS A 5 23.40 34.02 0.55
N PHE A 6 22.64 32.93 0.54
CA PHE A 6 21.19 32.89 0.18
C PHE A 6 20.73 31.43 0.10
N ALA A 7 19.75 31.10 0.93
CA ALA A 7 18.87 29.95 0.77
C ALA A 7 17.78 30.28 -0.26
N ALA A 8 17.51 29.35 -1.18
CA ALA A 8 16.34 29.21 -2.07
C ALA A 8 16.60 27.91 -2.85
N GLY A 9 15.76 26.87 -2.90
CA GLY A 9 14.30 26.81 -2.94
C GLY A 9 13.89 26.28 -4.31
N LEU A 10 13.48 25.01 -4.44
CA LEU A 10 12.87 24.35 -5.62
C LEU A 10 12.43 22.95 -5.13
N LEU A 11 11.21 22.41 -5.23
CA LEU A 11 9.93 22.80 -5.80
C LEU A 11 8.86 21.97 -5.04
N LEU A 12 7.83 22.63 -4.51
CA LEU A 12 6.58 21.97 -4.08
C LEU A 12 5.87 21.44 -5.32
N VAL A 13 5.74 20.12 -5.46
CA VAL A 13 4.70 19.54 -6.33
C VAL A 13 3.51 19.22 -5.42
N ALA A 14 2.68 20.25 -5.23
CA ALA A 14 1.31 20.07 -4.76
C ALA A 14 0.51 19.48 -5.93
N LEU A 15 0.34 18.15 -5.94
CA LEU A 15 -0.69 17.50 -6.76
C LEU A 15 -2.02 17.68 -6.04
N SER A 16 -2.63 18.85 -6.27
CA SER A 16 -4.02 19.09 -5.95
C SER A 16 -4.91 18.31 -6.93
N VAL A 17 -5.25 17.07 -6.56
CA VAL A 17 -6.46 16.42 -7.06
C VAL A 17 -7.61 16.76 -6.12
N THR A 18 -8.27 17.88 -6.40
CA THR A 18 -9.60 18.15 -5.85
C THR A 18 -10.62 17.31 -6.62
N ALA A 19 -10.90 16.10 -6.13
CA ALA A 19 -12.11 15.36 -6.46
C ALA A 19 -12.96 15.25 -5.17
N CYS A 20 -14.22 15.68 -5.32
CA CYS A 20 -15.19 15.92 -4.27
C CYS A 20 -15.77 14.61 -3.71
N GLY A 21 -15.72 14.43 -2.39
CA GLY A 21 -16.45 13.37 -1.68
C GLY A 21 -15.63 12.79 -0.55
N GLY A 22 -15.84 13.30 0.66
CA GLY A 22 -15.09 12.87 1.84
C GLY A 22 -15.20 11.38 2.12
N SER A 23 -14.09 10.80 2.53
CA SER A 23 -13.93 9.72 3.51
C SER A 23 -12.44 9.65 3.78
N ASP A 24 -12.09 9.54 5.05
CA ASP A 24 -10.76 9.41 5.64
C ASP A 24 -9.68 8.96 4.64
N GLU A 25 -8.69 9.83 4.39
CA GLU A 25 -7.53 9.48 3.58
C GLU A 25 -6.87 8.25 4.22
N PRO A 26 -6.79 7.09 3.52
CA PRO A 26 -5.93 6.01 3.99
C PRO A 26 -4.53 6.62 4.09
N LYS A 27 -3.93 6.55 5.28
CA LYS A 27 -2.53 6.95 5.45
C LYS A 27 -1.74 6.10 4.48
N ALA A 28 -1.35 6.68 3.34
CA ALA A 28 -0.39 6.06 2.45
C ALA A 28 0.78 5.60 3.32
N THR A 29 0.97 4.29 3.43
CA THR A 29 2.09 3.80 4.21
C THR A 29 3.36 4.29 3.52
N SER A 30 4.46 4.38 4.26
CA SER A 30 5.74 4.85 3.70
C SER A 30 6.42 3.79 2.82
N ALA A 31 5.66 2.81 2.30
CA ALA A 31 6.20 1.73 1.51
C ALA A 31 6.88 2.27 0.25
N PRO A 32 8.01 1.71 -0.20
CA PRO A 32 8.67 2.17 -1.42
C PRO A 32 7.79 2.02 -2.66
N GLU A 33 8.00 2.87 -3.67
CA GLU A 33 7.33 2.79 -4.98
C GLU A 33 8.30 2.38 -6.08
N LYS A 34 9.38 1.68 -5.76
CA LYS A 34 10.51 1.41 -6.67
C LYS A 34 10.97 -0.04 -6.66
N ALA A 35 10.14 -0.94 -6.15
CA ALA A 35 10.44 -2.37 -6.19
C ALA A 35 10.55 -2.81 -7.65
N SER A 36 11.50 -3.70 -7.96
CA SER A 36 11.38 -4.40 -9.24
C SER A 36 10.15 -5.31 -9.21
N VAL A 37 9.49 -5.52 -10.36
CA VAL A 37 8.38 -6.47 -10.49
C VAL A 37 8.77 -7.85 -9.95
N LYS A 38 10.03 -8.26 -10.18
CA LYS A 38 10.56 -9.54 -9.68
C LYS A 38 10.59 -9.58 -8.16
N GLU A 39 11.17 -8.58 -7.49
CA GLU A 39 11.23 -8.53 -6.02
C GLU A 39 9.82 -8.48 -5.43
N PHE A 40 8.96 -7.62 -5.96
CA PHE A 40 7.56 -7.54 -5.56
C PHE A 40 6.85 -8.90 -5.66
N CYS A 41 6.94 -9.56 -6.82
CA CYS A 41 6.26 -10.84 -7.03
C CYS A 41 6.85 -11.98 -6.20
N THR A 42 8.17 -12.02 -5.99
CA THR A 42 8.78 -12.98 -5.07
C THR A 42 8.23 -12.80 -3.66
N THR A 43 8.20 -11.57 -3.13
CA THR A 43 7.66 -11.29 -1.80
C THR A 43 6.17 -11.59 -1.69
N PHE A 44 5.39 -11.25 -2.71
CA PHE A 44 3.95 -11.51 -2.75
C PHE A 44 3.63 -13.01 -2.80
N GLN A 45 4.43 -13.81 -3.52
CA GLN A 45 4.24 -15.27 -3.59
C GLN A 45 4.80 -16.01 -2.38
N ASP A 46 5.83 -15.46 -1.74
CA ASP A 46 6.42 -15.99 -0.50
C ASP A 46 5.53 -15.70 0.73
N MET A 47 4.39 -15.03 0.55
CA MET A 47 3.32 -14.96 1.54
C MET A 47 2.73 -16.36 1.76
N SER A 48 3.40 -17.19 2.54
CA SER A 48 2.83 -18.46 2.98
C SER A 48 1.72 -18.20 4.01
N GLU A 49 0.71 -19.06 4.02
CA GLU A 49 -0.36 -19.07 5.03
C GLU A 49 0.15 -19.37 6.45
N GLU A 50 1.44 -19.70 6.60
CA GLU A 50 2.09 -19.99 7.88
C GLU A 50 2.68 -18.74 8.57
N GLU A 51 2.78 -17.62 7.85
CA GLU A 51 3.32 -16.36 8.38
C GLU A 51 2.23 -15.47 8.95
N SER A 52 2.55 -14.71 10.00
CA SER A 52 1.55 -13.84 10.61
C SER A 52 1.16 -12.68 9.70
N GLY A 53 -0.09 -12.20 9.80
CA GLY A 53 -0.56 -11.03 9.06
C GLY A 53 0.38 -9.83 9.24
N LYS A 54 0.83 -9.60 10.47
CA LYS A 54 1.87 -8.59 10.76
C LYS A 54 3.19 -8.80 10.01
N LYS A 55 3.73 -10.01 9.98
CA LYS A 55 5.01 -10.27 9.31
C LYS A 55 4.88 -10.12 7.79
N VAL A 56 3.74 -10.53 7.24
CA VAL A 56 3.39 -10.29 5.84
C VAL A 56 3.32 -8.79 5.54
N ALA A 57 2.62 -8.00 6.37
CA ALA A 57 2.55 -6.55 6.22
C ALA A 57 3.95 -5.90 6.27
N ASP A 58 4.79 -6.31 7.22
CA ASP A 58 6.15 -5.78 7.35
C ASP A 58 6.99 -6.07 6.09
N MET A 59 6.95 -7.30 5.56
CA MET A 59 7.68 -7.67 4.33
C MET A 59 7.19 -6.90 3.10
N LEU A 60 5.88 -6.80 2.93
CA LEU A 60 5.28 -6.04 1.83
C LEU A 60 5.61 -4.55 1.95
N SER A 61 5.47 -3.97 3.15
CA SER A 61 5.81 -2.56 3.39
C SER A 61 7.28 -2.24 3.15
N GLU A 62 8.19 -3.19 3.41
CA GLU A 62 9.63 -3.01 3.17
C GLU A 62 9.98 -3.03 1.68
N VAL A 63 9.41 -3.96 0.92
CA VAL A 63 9.65 -4.09 -0.52
C VAL A 63 8.92 -3.00 -1.29
N GLY A 64 7.66 -2.75 -0.93
CA GLY A 64 6.79 -1.81 -1.59
C GLY A 64 6.27 -2.33 -2.94
N THR A 65 5.99 -1.42 -3.87
CA THR A 65 5.39 -1.75 -5.17
C THR A 65 6.29 -1.30 -6.33
N PRO A 66 6.08 -1.83 -7.54
CA PRO A 66 6.65 -1.26 -8.76
C PRO A 66 6.20 0.18 -9.03
N GLU A 67 7.02 0.96 -9.73
CA GLU A 67 6.74 2.37 -10.10
C GLU A 67 5.52 2.51 -11.03
N ASP A 68 5.22 1.48 -11.80
CA ASP A 68 4.16 1.45 -12.82
C ASP A 68 2.84 0.83 -12.33
N ILE A 69 2.73 0.53 -11.04
CA ILE A 69 1.48 0.07 -10.44
C ILE A 69 0.37 1.13 -10.65
N PRO A 70 -0.85 0.73 -11.04
CA PRO A 70 -1.98 1.67 -11.10
C PRO A 70 -2.25 2.32 -9.74
N ALA A 71 -2.65 3.59 -9.72
CA ALA A 71 -2.83 4.35 -8.48
C ALA A 71 -3.84 3.70 -7.53
N GLU A 72 -4.95 3.18 -8.06
CA GLU A 72 -5.96 2.45 -7.29
C GLU A 72 -5.40 1.15 -6.70
N ALA A 73 -4.55 0.45 -7.46
CA ALA A 73 -3.87 -0.75 -6.98
C ALA A 73 -2.80 -0.42 -5.93
N ARG A 74 -2.14 0.74 -6.03
CA ARG A 74 -1.25 1.23 -4.96
C ARG A 74 -2.04 1.51 -3.69
N GLN A 75 -3.15 2.23 -3.78
CA GLN A 75 -4.00 2.49 -2.61
C GLN A 75 -4.50 1.19 -1.97
N GLY A 76 -4.91 0.22 -2.80
CA GLY A 76 -5.31 -1.09 -2.31
C GLY A 76 -4.21 -1.86 -1.59
N PHE A 77 -2.97 -1.76 -2.07
CA PHE A 77 -1.80 -2.32 -1.39
C PHE A 77 -1.64 -1.72 0.01
N GLU A 78 -1.70 -0.39 0.12
CA GLU A 78 -1.54 0.33 1.40
C GLU A 78 -2.63 -0.04 2.41
N VAL A 79 -3.88 -0.09 1.95
CA VAL A 79 -5.01 -0.53 2.76
C VAL A 79 -4.82 -1.97 3.22
N LEU A 80 -4.42 -2.86 2.31
CA LEU A 80 -4.25 -4.27 2.64
C LEU A 80 -3.19 -4.45 3.73
N ILE A 81 -2.00 -3.84 3.60
CA ILE A 81 -0.94 -3.99 4.60
C ILE A 81 -1.31 -3.38 5.94
N ASP A 82 -2.03 -2.26 5.96
CA ASP A 82 -2.54 -1.64 7.20
C ASP A 82 -3.51 -2.59 7.91
N LYS A 83 -4.45 -3.19 7.16
CA LYS A 83 -5.45 -4.10 7.73
C LYS A 83 -4.87 -5.44 8.18
N ILE A 84 -3.97 -6.06 7.42
CA ILE A 84 -3.38 -7.34 7.82
C ILE A 84 -2.31 -7.16 8.90
N ALA A 85 -1.73 -5.97 9.06
CA ALA A 85 -0.80 -5.68 10.17
C ALA A 85 -1.47 -5.83 11.55
N ASP A 86 -2.78 -5.59 11.59
CA ASP A 86 -3.62 -5.71 12.78
C ASP A 86 -4.14 -7.15 13.00
N LEU A 87 -3.91 -8.06 12.05
CA LEU A 87 -4.33 -9.46 12.17
C LEU A 87 -3.29 -10.33 12.88
N ASP A 88 -3.79 -11.22 13.74
CA ASP A 88 -3.01 -12.32 14.31
C ASP A 88 -2.60 -13.35 13.23
N SER A 89 -1.70 -14.27 13.60
CA SER A 89 -1.16 -15.26 12.67
C SER A 89 -2.16 -16.31 12.18
N ASP A 90 -3.29 -16.44 12.87
CA ASP A 90 -4.38 -17.35 12.54
C ASP A 90 -5.70 -16.63 12.86
N PRO A 91 -6.10 -15.65 12.02
CA PRO A 91 -7.29 -14.87 12.30
C PRO A 91 -8.52 -15.76 12.16
N SER A 92 -9.42 -15.69 13.14
CA SER A 92 -10.70 -16.38 13.07
C SER A 92 -11.57 -15.87 11.91
N GLU A 93 -12.54 -16.68 11.48
CA GLU A 93 -13.52 -16.25 10.45
C GLU A 93 -14.24 -14.95 10.85
N ASP A 94 -14.47 -14.75 12.16
CA ASP A 94 -15.10 -13.54 12.70
C ASP A 94 -14.19 -12.31 12.54
N GLU A 95 -12.88 -12.46 12.75
CA GLU A 95 -11.89 -11.39 12.54
C GLU A 95 -11.75 -11.01 11.08
N LEU A 96 -11.70 -12.00 10.18
CA LEU A 96 -11.70 -11.77 8.73
C LEU A 96 -12.99 -11.08 8.26
N THR A 97 -14.13 -11.46 8.84
CA THR A 97 -15.43 -10.84 8.58
C THR A 97 -15.50 -9.42 9.11
N ALA A 98 -14.96 -9.16 10.31
CA ALA A 98 -14.93 -7.83 10.91
C ALA A 98 -14.05 -6.89 10.08
N LEU A 99 -12.88 -7.36 9.65
CA LEU A 99 -11.96 -6.61 8.79
C LEU A 99 -12.62 -6.23 7.45
N SER A 100 -13.33 -7.18 6.82
CA SER A 100 -14.06 -6.91 5.58
C SER A 100 -15.21 -5.90 5.75
N LYS A 101 -15.84 -5.85 6.93
CA LYS A 101 -16.92 -4.89 7.25
C LYS A 101 -16.39 -3.50 7.61
N ASP A 102 -15.17 -3.43 8.10
CA ASP A 102 -14.50 -2.18 8.47
C ASP A 102 -14.00 -1.40 7.24
N LEU A 103 -13.81 -2.08 6.11
CA LEU A 103 -13.44 -1.47 4.85
C LEU A 103 -14.61 -0.68 4.24
N SER A 104 -14.31 0.54 3.78
CA SER A 104 -15.27 1.30 2.97
C SER A 104 -15.43 0.68 1.58
N ALA A 105 -16.47 1.08 0.85
CA ALA A 105 -16.65 0.65 -0.54
C ALA A 105 -15.49 1.10 -1.45
N GLY A 106 -14.84 2.23 -1.13
CA GLY A 106 -13.64 2.70 -1.83
C GLY A 106 -12.46 1.78 -1.55
N ASP A 107 -12.20 1.49 -0.27
CA ASP A 107 -11.09 0.63 0.13
C ASP A 107 -11.24 -0.79 -0.45
N LEU A 108 -12.45 -1.36 -0.43
CA LEU A 108 -12.72 -2.66 -1.06
C LEU A 108 -12.41 -2.66 -2.56
N LYS A 109 -12.78 -1.58 -3.26
CA LYS A 109 -12.49 -1.43 -4.70
C LYS A 109 -10.99 -1.37 -4.93
N ASP A 110 -10.27 -0.60 -4.13
CA ASP A 110 -8.83 -0.40 -4.29
C ASP A 110 -8.07 -1.68 -3.94
N VAL A 111 -8.41 -2.37 -2.85
CA VAL A 111 -7.87 -3.70 -2.51
C VAL A 111 -8.15 -4.70 -3.64
N THR A 112 -9.33 -4.68 -4.24
CA THR A 112 -9.64 -5.53 -5.41
C THR A 112 -8.77 -5.18 -6.61
N ALA A 113 -8.52 -3.90 -6.86
CA ALA A 113 -7.62 -3.45 -7.93
C ALA A 113 -6.18 -3.93 -7.68
N PHE A 114 -5.71 -3.87 -6.43
CA PHE A 114 -4.42 -4.41 -6.03
C PHE A 114 -4.32 -5.93 -6.28
N LEU A 115 -5.27 -6.71 -5.79
CA LEU A 115 -5.26 -8.17 -5.96
C LEU A 115 -5.32 -8.58 -7.44
N THR A 116 -6.09 -7.83 -8.25
CA THR A 116 -6.16 -8.04 -9.70
C THR A 116 -4.83 -7.74 -10.38
N TYR A 117 -4.18 -6.63 -10.00
CA TYR A 117 -2.85 -6.28 -10.49
C TYR A 117 -1.83 -7.36 -10.11
N ALA A 118 -1.76 -7.75 -8.84
CA ALA A 118 -0.82 -8.76 -8.35
C ALA A 118 -1.02 -10.10 -9.07
N ALA A 119 -2.25 -10.56 -9.23
CA ALA A 119 -2.56 -11.79 -9.97
C ALA A 119 -2.18 -11.72 -11.46
N THR A 120 -2.31 -10.55 -12.09
CA THR A 120 -1.97 -10.37 -13.52
C THR A 120 -0.46 -10.24 -13.74
N THR A 121 0.21 -9.54 -12.82
CA THR A 121 1.63 -9.20 -12.93
C THR A 121 2.54 -10.33 -12.45
N CYS A 122 2.10 -11.08 -11.44
CA CYS A 122 2.87 -12.16 -10.82
C CYS A 122 2.41 -13.57 -11.22
N GLY A 123 1.25 -13.71 -11.88
CA GLY A 123 0.70 -14.98 -12.35
C GLY A 123 1.27 -15.51 -13.66
#